data_AF-J4VTB0-F1
#
_entry.id   AF-J4VTB0-F1
#
_cell.length_a   1.000
_cell.length_b   1.000
_cell.length_c   1.000
_cell.angle_alpha   90.00
_cell.angle_beta   90.00
_cell.angle_gamma   90.00
#
_symmetry.space_group_name_H-M   'P 1'
#
loop_
_entity.id
_entity.type
_entity.pdbx_description
1 polymer ?
#
loop_
_entity_poly.entity_id
_entity_poly.type
_entity_poly.pdbx_seq_one_letter_code
_entity_poly.pdbx_strand_id
1 'polypeptide(L)'
;MKSFIALSLLAAAALGAPQLVARDDATKPVKEADTSRADCWKRDPGAHHMLPPTATLIEDCTGTIEYCLRGFYSMHGEEFDDADACLRSRDLDPATAIDAMRIVSQDDLDKGYKALKNANHIYNRYMIITLLTRTFVPDEMDQEANDFIEKLRFSTQERVHQARDLISQGKTHYKLAFGSKHDEEIEAAIEEAKGKLNAAWIEIKGKDTQQMSDMFDWFKERSEEKYFHDW
;
A
#
# COMPACT_ATOMS: atom_id res chain seq x y z
N MET A 1 10.36 -55.32 -51.74
CA MET A 1 10.48 -54.67 -53.06
C MET A 1 9.09 -54.37 -53.59
N LYS A 2 8.91 -53.19 -54.20
CA LYS A 2 7.74 -52.66 -54.92
C LYS A 2 6.86 -51.68 -54.13
N SER A 3 7.33 -50.44 -54.10
CA SER A 3 6.52 -49.23 -54.17
C SER A 3 5.87 -49.13 -55.56
N PHE A 4 4.65 -48.59 -55.67
CA PHE A 4 4.25 -47.65 -56.73
C PHE A 4 3.02 -46.84 -56.30
N ILE A 5 3.02 -45.60 -56.76
CA ILE A 5 2.21 -44.43 -56.39
C ILE A 5 0.89 -44.43 -57.18
N ALA A 6 -0.19 -43.87 -56.60
CA ALA A 6 -1.24 -43.20 -57.37
C ALA A 6 -1.92 -42.11 -56.52
N LEU A 7 -1.67 -40.85 -56.90
CA LEU A 7 -2.38 -39.66 -56.46
C LEU A 7 -3.56 -39.39 -57.40
N SER A 8 -4.74 -39.15 -56.82
CA SER A 8 -5.88 -38.39 -57.40
C SER A 8 -7.07 -38.54 -56.44
N LEU A 9 -7.97 -37.60 -56.16
CA LEU A 9 -8.20 -36.19 -56.46
C LEU A 9 -9.43 -35.82 -55.59
N LEU A 10 -9.41 -34.61 -55.00
CA LEU A 10 -10.55 -33.70 -54.76
C LEU A 10 -11.77 -34.08 -53.87
N ALA A 11 -12.01 -33.14 -52.95
CA ALA A 11 -13.26 -32.41 -52.69
C ALA A 11 -14.10 -32.74 -51.44
N ALA A 12 -14.06 -31.75 -50.54
CA ALA A 12 -15.20 -31.11 -49.87
C ALA A 12 -16.05 -31.91 -48.88
N ALA A 13 -15.84 -31.61 -47.59
CA ALA A 13 -16.92 -31.39 -46.62
C ALA A 13 -16.36 -30.63 -45.41
N ALA A 14 -16.17 -29.31 -45.54
CA ALA A 14 -16.01 -28.42 -44.39
C ALA A 14 -17.34 -27.67 -44.21
N LEU A 15 -18.22 -28.22 -43.36
CA LEU A 15 -19.42 -27.52 -42.88
C LEU A 15 -19.48 -27.71 -41.37
N GLY A 16 -19.45 -26.60 -40.64
CA GLY A 16 -19.82 -26.55 -39.22
C GLY A 16 -18.79 -26.02 -38.24
N ALA A 17 -17.88 -25.10 -38.63
CA ALA A 17 -17.30 -24.20 -37.63
C ALA A 17 -18.28 -23.02 -37.46
N PRO A 18 -18.73 -22.68 -36.24
CA PRO A 18 -19.50 -21.46 -36.04
C PRO A 18 -18.61 -20.29 -36.49
N GLN A 19 -19.11 -19.53 -37.47
CA GLN A 19 -18.51 -18.26 -37.84
C GLN A 19 -18.47 -17.39 -36.58
N LEU A 20 -17.27 -17.19 -36.04
CA LEU A 20 -16.97 -15.99 -35.27
C LEU A 20 -17.32 -14.84 -36.20
N VAL A 21 -18.48 -14.24 -35.95
CA VAL A 21 -18.89 -12.99 -36.58
C VAL A 21 -17.73 -12.04 -36.36
N ALA A 22 -17.08 -11.62 -37.44
CA ALA A 22 -16.13 -10.53 -37.41
C ALA A 22 -16.84 -9.37 -36.71
N ARG A 23 -16.38 -9.06 -35.49
CA ARG A 23 -16.92 -7.99 -34.67
C ARG A 23 -16.63 -6.72 -35.44
N ASP A 24 -17.66 -6.06 -35.95
CA ASP A 24 -17.57 -4.74 -36.57
C ASP A 24 -16.66 -3.84 -35.72
N ASP A 25 -15.77 -3.13 -36.40
CA ASP A 25 -14.79 -2.14 -35.94
C ASP A 25 -15.44 -0.91 -35.24
N ALA A 26 -16.40 -1.12 -34.35
CA ALA A 26 -16.92 -0.11 -33.46
C ALA A 26 -16.14 -0.18 -32.15
N THR A 27 -15.19 0.74 -31.96
CA THR A 27 -14.54 0.95 -30.67
C THR A 27 -15.62 1.10 -29.60
N LYS A 28 -15.59 0.24 -28.57
CA LYS A 28 -16.55 0.33 -27.48
C LYS A 28 -16.34 1.66 -26.73
N PRO A 29 -17.40 2.37 -26.32
CA PRO A 29 -17.25 3.63 -25.61
C PRO A 29 -16.66 3.41 -24.21
N VAL A 30 -15.91 4.41 -23.74
CA VAL A 30 -15.45 4.50 -22.34
C VAL A 30 -16.65 4.61 -21.42
N LYS A 31 -16.62 3.89 -20.31
CA LYS A 31 -17.66 3.87 -19.27
C LYS A 31 -17.11 4.37 -17.95
N GLU A 32 -17.86 5.25 -17.31
CA GLU A 32 -17.68 5.56 -15.90
C GLU A 32 -18.26 4.44 -15.04
N ALA A 33 -17.75 4.30 -13.81
CA ALA A 33 -18.25 3.31 -12.87
C ALA A 33 -19.66 3.69 -12.40
N ASP A 34 -20.64 2.81 -12.60
CA ASP A 34 -21.98 2.97 -12.06
C ASP A 34 -22.27 1.91 -10.99
N THR A 35 -21.85 2.20 -9.76
CA THR A 35 -22.06 1.32 -8.61
C THR A 35 -23.49 1.33 -8.08
N SER A 36 -24.36 2.21 -8.61
CA SER A 36 -25.73 2.39 -8.13
C SER A 36 -26.70 1.35 -8.70
N ARG A 37 -26.30 0.64 -9.75
CA ARG A 37 -27.18 -0.32 -10.42
C ARG A 37 -27.33 -1.61 -9.60
N ALA A 38 -28.56 -2.11 -9.54
CA ALA A 38 -28.88 -3.34 -8.83
C ALA A 38 -28.19 -4.58 -9.45
N ASP A 39 -27.90 -4.57 -10.75
CA ASP A 39 -27.23 -5.67 -11.45
C ASP A 39 -25.70 -5.68 -11.29
N CYS A 40 -25.13 -4.67 -10.63
CA CYS A 40 -23.74 -4.66 -10.16
C CYS A 40 -23.52 -5.50 -8.89
N TRP A 41 -24.58 -6.10 -8.37
CA TRP A 41 -24.56 -6.90 -7.17
C TRP A 41 -25.37 -8.17 -7.40
N LYS A 42 -24.69 -9.29 -7.63
CA LYS A 42 -25.36 -10.60 -7.77
C LYS A 42 -25.28 -11.37 -6.46
N ARG A 43 -26.42 -11.82 -5.96
CA ARG A 43 -26.45 -12.87 -4.94
C ARG A 43 -26.10 -14.19 -5.60
N ASP A 44 -25.12 -14.89 -5.04
CA ASP A 44 -24.82 -16.25 -5.43
C ASP A 44 -26.06 -17.13 -5.14
N PRO A 45 -26.62 -17.84 -6.13
CA PRO A 45 -27.77 -18.73 -5.94
C PRO A 45 -27.57 -19.80 -4.85
N GLY A 46 -26.32 -20.13 -4.51
CA GLY A 46 -25.95 -21.09 -3.46
C GLY A 46 -25.55 -20.46 -2.12
N ALA A 47 -25.42 -19.13 -2.03
CA ALA A 47 -25.05 -18.48 -0.78
C ALA A 47 -26.23 -18.40 0.19
N HIS A 48 -25.97 -18.76 1.46
CA HIS A 48 -26.92 -18.53 2.55
C HIS A 48 -27.37 -17.06 2.58
N HIS A 49 -28.66 -16.81 2.86
CA HIS A 49 -29.29 -15.49 2.87
C HIS A 49 -28.65 -14.43 3.79
N MET A 50 -27.61 -14.80 4.55
CA MET A 50 -26.85 -13.92 5.43
C MET A 50 -25.57 -13.36 4.80
N LEU A 51 -25.12 -13.86 3.65
CA LEU A 51 -23.95 -13.32 2.97
C LEU A 51 -24.34 -12.13 2.06
N PRO A 52 -23.53 -11.05 2.05
CA PRO A 52 -23.78 -9.92 1.18
C PRO A 52 -23.68 -10.33 -0.29
N PRO A 53 -24.38 -9.62 -1.21
CA PRO A 53 -24.22 -9.81 -2.64
C PRO A 53 -22.77 -9.62 -3.09
N THR A 54 -22.34 -10.39 -4.09
CA THR A 54 -21.01 -10.26 -4.71
C THR A 54 -21.07 -9.24 -5.83
N ALA A 55 -20.06 -8.37 -5.92
CA ALA A 55 -19.94 -7.40 -7.00
C ALA A 55 -19.81 -8.09 -8.36
N THR A 56 -20.57 -7.63 -9.34
CA THR A 56 -20.46 -8.08 -10.73
C THR A 56 -19.31 -7.33 -11.39
N LEU A 57 -18.25 -8.04 -11.77
CA LEU A 57 -17.01 -7.45 -12.32
C LEU A 57 -17.15 -7.09 -13.81
N ILE A 58 -18.27 -6.48 -14.20
CA ILE A 58 -18.54 -6.04 -15.58
C ILE A 58 -18.12 -4.57 -15.77
N GLU A 59 -17.74 -4.21 -17.00
CA GLU A 59 -17.26 -2.86 -17.34
C GLU A 59 -18.24 -1.75 -16.94
N ASP A 60 -19.54 -2.01 -17.03
CA ASP A 60 -20.61 -1.07 -16.63
C ASP A 60 -20.56 -0.70 -15.13
N CYS A 61 -20.12 -1.62 -14.29
CA CYS A 61 -20.15 -1.49 -12.83
C CYS A 61 -18.84 -0.94 -12.29
N THR A 62 -17.72 -1.37 -12.87
CA THR A 62 -16.38 -0.98 -12.43
C THR A 62 -15.85 0.25 -13.18
N GLY A 63 -16.47 0.59 -14.31
CA GLY A 63 -15.92 1.54 -15.27
C GLY A 63 -14.76 0.93 -16.07
N THR A 64 -14.43 1.56 -17.21
CA THR A 64 -13.45 1.07 -18.18
C THR A 64 -12.03 0.99 -17.61
N ILE A 65 -11.61 2.00 -16.83
CA ILE A 65 -10.24 2.05 -16.28
C ILE A 65 -9.99 0.87 -15.35
N GLU A 66 -10.86 0.67 -14.34
CA GLU A 66 -10.71 -0.45 -13.42
C GLU A 66 -10.87 -1.79 -14.14
N TYR A 67 -11.86 -1.91 -15.03
CA TYR A 67 -12.11 -3.12 -15.81
C TYR A 67 -10.86 -3.59 -16.58
N CYS A 68 -10.19 -2.66 -17.26
CA CYS A 68 -8.97 -2.94 -17.98
C CYS A 68 -7.79 -3.23 -17.04
N LEU A 69 -7.56 -2.39 -16.02
CA LEU A 69 -6.42 -2.54 -15.12
C LEU A 69 -6.48 -3.80 -14.24
N ARG A 70 -7.69 -4.25 -13.88
CA ARG A 70 -7.90 -5.48 -13.11
C ARG A 70 -7.97 -6.75 -13.97
N GLY A 71 -7.95 -6.62 -15.30
CA GLY A 71 -8.02 -7.76 -16.21
C GLY A 71 -9.40 -8.41 -16.30
N PHE A 72 -10.47 -7.73 -15.88
CA PHE A 72 -11.82 -8.30 -15.84
C PHE A 72 -12.34 -8.68 -17.24
N TYR A 73 -11.82 -8.04 -18.29
CA TYR A 73 -12.09 -8.36 -19.69
C TYR A 73 -11.93 -9.86 -20.02
N SER A 74 -10.95 -10.53 -19.43
CA SER A 74 -10.70 -11.96 -19.63
C SER A 74 -11.86 -12.85 -19.18
N MET A 75 -12.60 -12.41 -18.14
CA MET A 75 -13.75 -13.12 -17.59
C MET A 75 -15.01 -12.97 -18.45
N HIS A 76 -15.04 -12.01 -19.37
CA HIS A 76 -16.20 -11.70 -20.21
C HIS A 76 -15.95 -11.99 -21.70
N GLY A 77 -14.96 -12.84 -22.00
CA GLY A 77 -14.66 -13.28 -23.37
C GLY A 77 -14.08 -12.18 -24.25
N GLU A 78 -13.46 -11.16 -23.65
CA GLU A 78 -12.61 -10.20 -24.36
C GLU A 78 -11.15 -10.63 -24.21
N GLU A 79 -10.45 -10.74 -25.34
CA GLU A 79 -9.05 -11.14 -25.38
C GLU A 79 -8.18 -9.91 -25.66
N PHE A 80 -7.37 -9.54 -24.68
CA PHE A 80 -6.35 -8.49 -24.81
C PHE A 80 -5.05 -9.00 -24.19
N ASP A 81 -3.93 -8.68 -24.83
CA ASP A 81 -2.60 -9.08 -24.36
C ASP A 81 -2.29 -8.52 -22.96
N ASP A 82 -2.76 -7.30 -22.68
CA ASP A 82 -2.60 -6.60 -21.42
C ASP A 82 -3.69 -5.52 -21.21
N ALA A 83 -3.63 -4.86 -20.05
CA ALA A 83 -4.53 -3.77 -19.73
C ALA A 83 -4.40 -2.55 -20.68
N ASP A 84 -3.25 -2.33 -21.32
CA ASP A 84 -3.06 -1.21 -22.24
C ASP A 84 -3.75 -1.48 -23.57
N ALA A 85 -3.69 -2.72 -24.06
CA ALA A 85 -4.47 -3.17 -25.21
C ALA A 85 -5.97 -3.01 -24.94
N CYS A 86 -6.44 -3.36 -23.74
CA CYS A 86 -7.82 -3.12 -23.31
C CYS A 86 -8.18 -1.62 -23.36
N LEU A 87 -7.35 -0.73 -22.80
CA LEU A 87 -7.60 0.72 -22.81
C LEU A 87 -7.58 1.31 -24.22
N ARG A 88 -6.59 0.93 -25.05
CA ARG A 88 -6.50 1.38 -26.44
C ARG A 88 -7.70 0.92 -27.28
N SER A 89 -8.29 -0.23 -26.95
CA SER A 89 -9.54 -0.70 -27.57
C SER A 89 -10.78 0.14 -27.20
N ARG A 90 -10.61 1.18 -26.37
CA ARG A 90 -11.61 2.16 -25.94
C ARG A 90 -11.20 3.59 -26.30
N ASP A 91 -10.24 3.76 -27.21
CA ASP A 91 -9.63 5.05 -27.58
C ASP A 91 -9.02 5.80 -26.38
N LEU A 92 -8.62 5.08 -25.32
CA LEU A 92 -7.86 5.64 -24.21
C LEU A 92 -6.37 5.40 -24.42
N ASP A 93 -5.60 6.48 -24.43
CA ASP A 93 -4.15 6.41 -24.35
C ASP A 93 -3.72 6.11 -22.91
N PRO A 94 -3.13 4.94 -22.60
CA PRO A 94 -2.74 4.59 -21.23
C PRO A 94 -1.78 5.59 -20.59
N ALA A 95 -0.99 6.33 -21.39
CA ALA A 95 -0.05 7.32 -20.87
C ALA A 95 -0.73 8.59 -20.33
N THR A 96 -1.95 8.89 -20.78
CA THR A 96 -2.69 10.10 -20.40
C THR A 96 -4.00 9.81 -19.68
N ALA A 97 -4.58 8.61 -19.86
CA ALA A 97 -5.82 8.19 -19.23
C ALA A 97 -5.64 7.69 -17.77
N ILE A 98 -4.42 7.31 -17.39
CA ILE A 98 -4.11 6.83 -16.04
C ILE A 98 -3.26 7.89 -15.32
N ASP A 99 -3.89 8.68 -14.47
CA ASP A 99 -3.20 9.62 -13.56
C ASP A 99 -2.70 8.90 -12.30
N ALA A 100 -1.93 7.83 -12.49
CA ALA A 100 -1.39 7.01 -11.41
C ALA A 100 -0.15 6.21 -11.84
N MET A 101 0.73 5.92 -10.88
CA MET A 101 1.81 4.95 -11.08
C MET A 101 1.22 3.55 -11.33
N ARG A 102 1.67 2.89 -12.39
CA ARG A 102 1.25 1.52 -12.69
C ARG A 102 2.05 0.53 -11.85
N ILE A 103 1.34 -0.39 -11.21
CA ILE A 103 1.95 -1.50 -10.51
C ILE A 103 2.37 -2.54 -11.56
N VAL A 104 3.67 -2.69 -11.78
CA VAL A 104 4.26 -3.69 -12.67
C VAL A 104 4.67 -4.97 -11.93
N SER A 105 4.78 -4.92 -10.60
CA SER A 105 5.01 -6.09 -9.73
C SER A 105 4.24 -5.96 -8.41
N GLN A 106 3.17 -6.76 -8.26
CA GLN A 106 2.37 -6.79 -7.03
C GLN A 106 3.16 -7.37 -5.84
N ASP A 107 4.00 -8.38 -6.10
CA ASP A 107 4.84 -8.99 -5.06
C ASP A 107 5.85 -7.98 -4.47
N ASP A 108 6.47 -7.17 -5.33
CA ASP A 108 7.35 -6.09 -4.85
C ASP A 108 6.57 -4.98 -4.15
N LEU A 109 5.34 -4.66 -4.60
CA LEU A 109 4.50 -3.70 -3.89
C LEU A 109 4.23 -4.16 -2.44
N ASP A 110 3.87 -5.43 -2.28
CA ASP A 110 3.57 -6.03 -0.97
C ASP A 110 4.81 -6.10 -0.08
N LYS A 111 5.98 -6.45 -0.65
CA LYS A 111 7.27 -6.44 0.06
C LYS A 111 7.67 -5.04 0.49
N GLY A 112 7.52 -4.04 -0.40
CA GLY A 112 7.80 -2.64 -0.11
C GLY A 112 6.94 -2.13 1.05
N TYR A 113 5.64 -2.41 1.00
CA TYR A 113 4.69 -2.05 2.07
C TYR A 113 5.05 -2.71 3.41
N LYS A 114 5.33 -4.01 3.39
CA LYS A 114 5.72 -4.76 4.59
C LYS A 114 7.02 -4.21 5.20
N ALA A 115 8.01 -3.87 4.37
CA ALA A 115 9.28 -3.31 4.82
C ALA A 115 9.08 -1.95 5.52
N LEU A 116 8.35 -1.01 4.90
CA LEU A 116 8.08 0.30 5.51
C LEU A 116 7.23 0.20 6.78
N LYS A 117 6.24 -0.71 6.81
CA LYS A 117 5.44 -0.98 8.02
C LYS A 117 6.31 -1.47 9.17
N ASN A 118 7.21 -2.43 8.90
CA ASN A 118 8.14 -2.94 9.90
C ASN A 118 9.15 -1.87 10.36
N ALA A 119 9.66 -1.06 9.44
CA ALA A 119 10.54 0.06 9.76
C ALA A 119 9.87 1.03 10.72
N ASN A 120 8.62 1.43 10.44
CA ASN A 120 7.82 2.30 11.30
C ASN A 120 7.63 1.70 12.70
N HIS A 121 7.29 0.41 12.80
CA HIS A 121 7.15 -0.26 14.10
C HIS A 121 8.46 -0.27 14.89
N ILE A 122 9.58 -0.61 14.26
CA ILE A 122 10.89 -0.69 14.91
C ILE A 122 11.34 0.71 15.36
N TYR A 123 11.21 1.72 14.49
CA TYR A 123 11.58 3.09 14.79
C TYR A 123 10.75 3.67 15.94
N ASN A 124 9.42 3.50 15.92
CA ASN A 124 8.57 3.96 17.01
C ASN A 124 8.92 3.30 18.34
N ARG A 125 9.24 2.00 18.36
CA ARG A 125 9.70 1.31 19.58
C ARG A 125 11.03 1.87 20.08
N TYR A 126 11.96 2.19 19.19
CA TYR A 126 13.22 2.84 19.55
C TYR A 126 12.97 4.23 20.17
N MET A 127 12.08 5.03 19.58
CA MET A 127 11.76 6.37 20.07
C MET A 127 11.10 6.35 21.45
N ILE A 128 10.16 5.43 21.70
CA ILE A 128 9.54 5.25 23.02
C ILE A 128 10.59 4.95 24.08
N ILE A 129 11.50 4.01 23.82
CA ILE A 129 12.52 3.62 24.80
C ILE A 129 13.51 4.78 25.02
N THR A 130 13.84 5.52 23.96
CA THR A 130 14.64 6.75 24.08
C THR A 130 13.94 7.79 24.96
N LEU A 131 12.61 7.92 24.90
CA LEU A 131 11.89 8.81 25.80
C LEU A 131 11.92 8.33 27.25
N LEU A 132 11.71 7.03 27.49
CA LEU A 132 11.79 6.44 28.84
C LEU A 132 13.15 6.66 29.49
N THR A 133 14.24 6.57 28.72
CA THR A 133 15.60 6.83 29.27
C THR A 133 15.81 8.25 29.76
N ARG A 134 14.92 9.20 29.43
CA ARG A 134 14.97 10.58 29.93
C ARG A 134 14.17 10.79 31.19
N THR A 135 13.30 9.86 31.57
CA THR A 135 12.52 9.94 32.81
C THR A 135 13.30 9.36 33.99
N PHE A 136 14.62 9.58 34.02
CA PHE A 136 15.50 9.11 35.09
C PHE A 136 15.06 9.73 36.41
N VAL A 137 14.99 8.90 37.44
CA VAL A 137 14.77 9.32 38.82
C VAL A 137 16.01 8.94 39.64
N PRO A 138 16.34 9.62 40.75
CA PRO A 138 17.46 9.23 41.58
C PRO A 138 17.36 7.76 42.02
N ASP A 139 18.49 7.04 42.07
CA ASP A 139 18.51 5.62 42.41
C ASP A 139 17.95 5.33 43.81
N GLU A 140 18.04 6.29 44.73
CA GLU A 140 17.42 6.14 46.07
C GLU A 140 15.89 6.08 46.01
N MET A 141 15.27 6.56 44.93
CA MET A 141 13.83 6.53 44.71
C MET A 141 13.38 5.30 43.93
N ASP A 142 14.07 4.93 42.84
CA ASP A 142 13.67 3.79 41.99
C ASP A 142 14.82 3.22 41.13
N GLN A 143 15.83 2.64 41.79
CA GLN A 143 16.93 1.96 41.10
C GLN A 143 16.45 0.82 40.17
N GLU A 144 15.42 0.06 40.57
CA GLU A 144 14.95 -1.09 39.80
C GLU A 144 14.39 -0.67 38.43
N ALA A 145 13.59 0.39 38.39
CA ALA A 145 13.07 0.91 37.13
C ALA A 145 14.19 1.49 36.26
N ASN A 146 15.14 2.22 36.84
CA ASN A 146 16.30 2.74 36.11
C ASN A 146 17.10 1.62 35.43
N ASP A 147 17.43 0.57 36.18
CA ASP A 147 18.15 -0.60 35.67
C ASP A 147 17.38 -1.30 34.55
N PHE A 148 16.05 -1.41 34.68
CA PHE A 148 15.20 -1.99 33.65
C PHE A 148 15.17 -1.14 32.37
N ILE A 149 15.01 0.17 32.50
CA ILE A 149 15.02 1.13 31.38
C ILE A 149 16.37 1.10 30.67
N GLU A 150 17.47 1.03 31.40
CA GLU A 150 18.81 0.97 30.82
C GLU A 150 19.05 -0.36 30.09
N LYS A 151 18.60 -1.50 30.64
CA LYS A 151 18.60 -2.79 29.92
C LYS A 151 17.80 -2.72 28.63
N LEU A 152 16.61 -2.09 28.65
CA LEU A 152 15.81 -1.87 27.46
C LEU A 152 16.56 -1.02 26.43
N ARG A 153 17.18 0.07 26.85
CA ARG A 153 17.99 0.95 25.98
C ARG A 153 19.09 0.17 25.28
N PHE A 154 19.89 -0.60 26.00
CA PHE A 154 20.95 -1.43 25.41
C PHE A 154 20.40 -2.43 24.38
N SER A 155 19.26 -3.06 24.67
CA SER A 155 18.60 -3.98 23.73
C SER A 155 18.07 -3.33 22.44
N THR A 156 18.12 -1.99 22.34
CA THR A 156 17.52 -1.24 21.23
C THR A 156 18.50 -0.53 20.32
N GLN A 157 19.80 -0.58 20.60
CA GLN A 157 20.81 0.17 19.82
C GLN A 157 20.77 -0.20 18.33
N GLU A 158 20.58 -1.48 18.01
CA GLU A 158 20.50 -1.97 16.63
C GLU A 158 19.19 -1.63 15.90
N ARG A 159 18.14 -1.20 16.63
CA ARG A 159 16.82 -0.98 16.03
C ARG A 159 16.83 0.17 15.03
N VAL A 160 17.65 1.20 15.25
CA VAL A 160 17.77 2.32 14.30
C VAL A 160 18.37 1.84 12.98
N HIS A 161 19.40 0.99 13.04
CA HIS A 161 20.00 0.39 11.85
C HIS A 161 19.01 -0.52 11.13
N GLN A 162 18.33 -1.41 11.86
CA GLN A 162 17.28 -2.27 11.29
C GLN A 162 16.16 -1.48 10.61
N ALA A 163 15.70 -0.37 11.21
CA ALA A 163 14.69 0.49 10.60
C ALA A 163 15.21 1.15 9.31
N ARG A 164 16.46 1.61 9.29
CA ARG A 164 17.09 2.19 8.08
C ARG A 164 17.22 1.15 6.96
N ASP A 165 17.62 -0.07 7.30
CA ASP A 165 17.76 -1.16 6.33
C ASP A 165 16.40 -1.53 5.73
N LEU A 166 15.34 -1.59 6.55
CA LEU A 166 13.98 -1.82 6.08
C LEU A 166 13.43 -0.67 5.24
N ILE A 167 13.79 0.57 5.53
CA ILE A 167 13.45 1.71 4.65
C ILE A 167 14.15 1.55 3.29
N SER A 168 15.43 1.18 3.27
CA SER A 168 16.19 0.94 2.04
C SER A 168 15.61 -0.21 1.21
N GLN A 169 15.22 -1.31 1.87
CA GLN A 169 14.49 -2.41 1.23
C GLN A 169 13.14 -1.95 0.69
N GLY A 170 12.39 -1.16 1.46
CA GLY A 170 11.12 -0.57 1.03
C GLY A 170 11.26 0.26 -0.25
N LYS A 171 12.26 1.15 -0.29
CA LYS A 171 12.62 1.93 -1.49
C LYS A 171 12.88 1.02 -2.68
N THR A 172 13.74 0.03 -2.50
CA THR A 172 14.15 -0.90 -3.57
C THR A 172 12.94 -1.62 -4.14
N HIS A 173 12.08 -2.18 -3.28
CA HIS A 173 10.89 -2.89 -3.71
C HIS A 173 9.86 -1.97 -4.37
N TYR A 174 9.62 -0.77 -3.86
CA TYR A 174 8.68 0.15 -4.53
C TYR A 174 9.17 0.58 -5.91
N LYS A 175 10.48 0.82 -6.09
CA LYS A 175 11.06 1.11 -7.41
C LYS A 175 10.84 -0.02 -8.40
N LEU A 176 11.02 -1.26 -7.96
CA LEU A 176 10.70 -2.44 -8.78
C LEU A 176 9.19 -2.57 -9.05
N ALA A 177 8.35 -2.26 -8.06
CA ALA A 177 6.90 -2.35 -8.15
C ALA A 177 6.27 -1.37 -9.14
N PHE A 178 6.86 -0.18 -9.33
CA PHE A 178 6.32 0.87 -10.20
C PHE A 178 7.17 1.14 -11.45
N GLY A 179 8.37 0.57 -11.52
CA GLY A 179 9.33 0.78 -12.61
C GLY A 179 10.19 2.03 -12.43
N SER A 180 11.37 2.02 -13.07
CA SER A 180 12.44 3.00 -12.83
C SER A 180 12.08 4.46 -13.15
N LYS A 181 11.05 4.69 -13.97
CA LYS A 181 10.56 6.05 -14.28
C LYS A 181 10.04 6.81 -13.07
N HIS A 182 9.68 6.11 -11.98
CA HIS A 182 9.14 6.71 -10.75
C HIS A 182 10.15 6.72 -9.59
N ASP A 183 11.41 6.36 -9.83
CA ASP A 183 12.42 6.21 -8.77
C ASP A 183 12.61 7.48 -7.93
N GLU A 184 12.71 8.64 -8.56
CA GLU A 184 12.90 9.92 -7.87
C GLU A 184 11.68 10.30 -7.02
N GLU A 185 10.48 10.08 -7.55
CA GLU A 185 9.22 10.36 -6.87
C GLU A 185 9.04 9.45 -5.63
N ILE A 186 9.36 8.16 -5.77
CA ILE A 186 9.33 7.18 -4.67
C ILE A 186 10.34 7.53 -3.58
N GLU A 187 11.56 7.90 -3.95
CA GLU A 187 12.59 8.34 -3.01
C GLU A 187 12.16 9.59 -2.24
N ALA A 188 11.63 10.59 -2.95
CA ALA A 188 11.15 11.83 -2.35
C ALA A 188 10.00 11.56 -1.36
N ALA A 189 9.01 10.74 -1.75
CA ALA A 189 7.88 10.39 -0.89
C ALA A 189 8.32 9.67 0.39
N ILE A 190 9.28 8.75 0.30
CA ILE A 190 9.80 8.01 1.46
C ILE A 190 10.62 8.92 2.38
N GLU A 191 11.44 9.82 1.83
CA GLU A 191 12.18 10.79 2.64
C GLU A 191 11.25 11.81 3.31
N GLU A 192 10.20 12.26 2.62
CA GLU A 192 9.16 13.12 3.20
C GLU A 192 8.45 12.42 4.36
N ALA A 193 8.04 11.16 4.18
CA ALA A 193 7.39 10.36 5.23
C ALA A 193 8.29 10.18 6.46
N LYS A 194 9.59 9.91 6.25
CA LYS A 194 10.59 9.86 7.31
C LYS A 194 10.74 11.22 8.01
N GLY A 195 10.73 12.32 7.27
CA GLY A 195 10.73 13.67 7.82
C GLY A 195 9.53 13.94 8.73
N LYS A 196 8.32 13.61 8.27
CA LYS A 196 7.07 13.71 9.06
C LYS A 196 7.11 12.87 10.34
N LEU A 197 7.61 11.64 10.25
CA LEU A 197 7.76 10.76 11.41
C LEU A 197 8.71 11.35 12.46
N ASN A 198 9.86 11.88 12.02
CA ASN A 198 10.82 12.53 12.91
C ASN A 198 10.21 13.78 13.56
N ALA A 199 9.51 14.62 12.79
CA ALA A 199 8.85 15.82 13.28
C ALA A 199 7.80 15.50 14.36
N ALA A 200 6.97 14.48 14.14
CA ALA A 200 5.99 14.03 15.14
C ALA A 200 6.65 13.63 16.47
N TRP A 201 7.79 12.94 16.42
CA TRP A 201 8.53 12.59 17.64
C TRP A 201 9.22 13.78 18.31
N ILE A 202 9.66 14.78 17.54
CA ILE A 202 10.18 16.04 18.09
C ILE A 202 9.05 16.77 18.84
N GLU A 203 7.84 16.82 18.29
CA GLU A 203 6.67 17.40 18.95
C GLU A 203 6.35 16.66 20.26
N ILE A 204 6.29 15.32 20.24
CA ILE A 204 6.04 14.51 21.44
C ILE A 204 7.11 14.79 22.51
N LYS A 205 8.39 14.87 22.10
CA LYS A 205 9.48 15.21 23.02
C LYS A 205 9.34 16.62 23.61
N GLY A 206 8.83 17.56 22.82
CA GLY A 206 8.66 18.96 23.23
C GLY A 206 7.41 19.21 24.08
N LYS A 207 6.45 18.27 24.12
CA LYS A 207 5.31 18.36 25.04
C LYS A 207 5.80 18.16 26.45
N ASP A 208 5.72 19.24 27.21
CA ASP A 208 6.23 19.30 28.56
C ASP A 208 5.53 18.28 29.46
N THR A 209 6.30 17.32 30.00
CA THR A 209 5.81 16.32 30.97
C THR A 209 5.86 16.85 32.39
N GLN A 210 6.17 18.13 32.57
CA GLN A 210 6.47 18.75 33.85
C GLN A 210 5.22 19.33 34.55
N GLN A 211 4.01 18.93 34.12
CA GLN A 211 2.74 19.42 34.66
C GLN A 211 2.62 19.30 36.20
N MET A 212 3.22 18.27 36.79
CA MET A 212 3.28 18.11 38.26
C MET A 212 4.30 19.04 38.92
N SER A 213 5.38 19.42 38.23
CA SER A 213 6.31 20.45 38.68
C SER A 213 5.70 21.85 38.53
N ASP A 214 4.89 22.08 37.50
CA ASP A 214 4.12 23.33 37.38
C ASP A 214 3.14 23.49 38.56
N MET A 215 2.63 22.38 39.10
CA MET A 215 1.88 22.40 40.36
C MET A 215 2.74 22.78 41.56
N PHE A 216 4.02 22.38 41.61
CA PHE A 216 4.93 22.81 42.68
C PHE A 216 5.14 24.33 42.65
N ASP A 217 5.41 24.90 41.47
CA ASP A 217 5.51 26.36 41.30
C ASP A 217 4.20 27.06 41.69
N TRP A 218 3.05 26.49 41.28
CA TRP A 218 1.74 26.99 41.66
C TRP A 218 1.50 26.98 43.17
N PHE A 219 1.96 25.94 43.89
CA PHE A 219 1.90 25.87 45.34
C PHE A 219 2.85 26.89 45.99
N LYS A 220 4.09 26.99 45.50
CA LYS A 220 5.08 27.97 45.97
C LYS A 220 4.56 29.40 45.86
N GLU A 221 3.92 29.75 44.73
CA GLU A 221 3.30 31.06 44.52
C GLU A 221 2.12 31.37 45.47
N ARG A 222 1.45 30.34 45.99
CA ARG A 222 0.25 30.47 46.84
C ARG A 222 0.50 30.22 48.32
N SER A 223 1.66 29.69 48.68
CA SER A 223 2.07 29.47 50.07
C SER A 223 2.90 30.65 50.58
N GLU A 224 3.30 30.57 51.85
CA GLU A 224 4.27 31.49 52.45
C GLU A 224 5.68 31.36 51.84
N GLU A 225 5.96 30.26 51.14
CA GLU A 225 7.25 30.01 50.49
C GLU A 225 7.59 31.06 49.41
N LYS A 226 6.59 31.75 48.83
CA LYS A 226 6.83 32.88 47.93
C LYS A 226 7.65 34.03 48.54
N TYR A 227 7.74 34.08 49.87
CA TYR A 227 8.52 35.09 50.60
C TYR A 227 9.89 34.57 51.06
N PHE A 228 10.20 33.30 50.85
CA PHE A 228 11.50 32.75 51.21
C PHE A 228 12.53 33.14 50.15
N HIS A 229 13.67 33.68 50.58
CA HIS A 229 14.78 33.99 49.69
C HIS A 229 15.65 32.75 49.52
N ASP A 230 16.03 32.44 48.28
CA ASP A 230 17.03 31.41 47.97
C ASP A 230 18.41 32.00 48.33
N TRP A 231 18.98 31.59 49.47
CA TRP A 231 20.31 32.00 49.93
C TRP A 231 21.42 31.08 49.39
#